data_AF-A0AAD8BSF3-F1
#
_entry.id   AF-A0AAD8BSF3-F1
#
_cell.length_a   1.000
_cell.length_b   1.000
_cell.length_c   1.000
_cell.angle_alpha   90.00
_cell.angle_beta   90.00
_cell.angle_gamma   90.00
#
_symmetry.space_group_name_H-M   'P 1'
#
loop_
_entity.id
_entity.type
_entity.pdbx_description
1 polymer ?
#
loop_
_entity_poly.entity_id
_entity_poly.type
_entity_poly.pdbx_seq_one_letter_code
_entity_poly.pdbx_strand_id
1 'polypeptide(L)'
;MLRLFKKKRPRLEQQSTVESAELLTKTSIALDDVMNLVVFLRDRTGIHFTLEDAPLTRCDSLVHLVLQEQSLPIEAAEAFCLWLISPILGKEFLQSQ
;
A
#
# COMPACT_ATOMS: atom_id res chain seq x y z
N MET A 1 29.76 -40.66 33.25
CA MET A 1 28.50 -41.40 33.49
C MET A 1 27.47 -40.41 34.03
N LEU A 2 26.52 -39.95 33.21
CA LEU A 2 25.31 -39.19 33.63
C LEU A 2 24.27 -39.31 32.48
N ARG A 3 23.13 -39.96 32.76
CA ARG A 3 21.94 -40.05 31.89
C ARG A 3 20.94 -39.01 32.35
N LEU A 4 20.41 -38.12 31.49
CA LEU A 4 19.19 -37.39 31.83
C LEU A 4 18.36 -36.91 30.61
N PHE A 5 17.17 -37.53 30.51
CA PHE A 5 15.85 -37.06 30.05
C PHE A 5 15.60 -36.57 28.61
N LYS A 6 14.94 -37.45 27.84
CA LYS A 6 14.07 -37.13 26.72
C LYS A 6 12.87 -36.29 27.19
N LYS A 7 12.82 -35.01 26.82
CA LYS A 7 11.61 -34.18 26.89
C LYS A 7 10.96 -34.12 25.51
N LYS A 8 9.95 -34.96 25.31
CA LYS A 8 9.11 -35.06 24.10
C LYS A 8 8.18 -33.84 24.09
N ARG A 9 8.38 -32.89 23.16
CA ARG A 9 7.45 -31.76 22.98
C ARG A 9 6.23 -32.23 22.19
N PRO A 10 4.99 -31.99 22.65
CA PRO A 10 3.81 -32.16 21.80
C PRO A 10 3.77 -31.01 20.78
N ARG A 11 3.67 -31.39 19.50
CA ARG A 11 3.42 -30.50 18.37
C ARG A 11 1.90 -30.28 18.35
N LEU A 12 1.43 -29.14 18.84
CA LEU A 12 0.05 -28.72 18.61
C LEU A 12 0.00 -28.08 17.22
N GLU A 13 -0.73 -28.74 16.33
CA GLU A 13 -1.06 -28.25 15.00
C GLU A 13 -2.19 -27.21 15.10
N GLN A 14 -2.04 -26.18 14.26
CA GLN A 14 -3.10 -25.54 13.47
C GLN A 14 -4.38 -25.09 14.20
N GLN A 15 -4.42 -23.81 14.57
CA GLN A 15 -5.65 -23.01 14.67
C GLN A 15 -5.32 -21.52 14.86
N SER A 16 -4.82 -20.84 13.83
CA SER A 16 -4.74 -19.36 13.85
C SER A 16 -4.63 -18.68 12.47
N THR A 17 -4.72 -19.43 11.37
CA THR A 17 -4.51 -18.91 10.01
C THR A 17 -5.79 -18.70 9.21
N VAL A 18 -6.97 -19.05 9.72
CA VAL A 18 -8.23 -18.96 8.96
C VAL A 18 -9.00 -17.67 9.26
N GLU A 19 -9.01 -17.19 10.51
CA GLU A 19 -9.76 -15.97 10.88
C GLU A 19 -9.15 -14.68 10.27
N SER A 20 -7.84 -14.61 10.09
CA SER A 20 -7.19 -13.44 9.48
C SER A 20 -7.42 -13.34 7.97
N ALA A 21 -7.71 -14.47 7.30
CA ALA A 21 -7.98 -14.51 5.87
C ALA A 21 -9.42 -14.09 5.53
N GLU A 22 -10.38 -14.37 6.42
CA GLU A 22 -11.78 -13.99 6.24
C GLU A 22 -12.05 -12.49 6.44
N LEU A 23 -11.17 -11.78 7.17
CA LEU A 23 -11.28 -10.34 7.35
C LEU A 23 -10.78 -9.54 6.13
N LEU A 24 -10.00 -10.16 5.24
CA LEU A 24 -9.53 -9.56 3.99
C LEU A 24 -10.52 -9.77 2.83
N THR A 25 -11.37 -10.80 2.87
CA THR A 25 -12.37 -11.08 1.83
C THR A 25 -13.67 -10.30 2.00
N LYS A 26 -13.86 -9.62 3.14
CA LYS A 26 -15.05 -8.81 3.44
C LYS A 26 -14.93 -7.33 3.06
N THR A 27 -13.95 -6.97 2.25
CA THR A 27 -14.00 -5.72 1.50
C THR A 27 -14.61 -6.09 0.15
N SER A 28 -15.93 -6.07 0.05
CA SER A 28 -16.58 -6.03 -1.25
C SER A 28 -16.14 -4.71 -1.88
N ILE A 29 -15.04 -4.76 -2.62
CA ILE A 29 -14.56 -3.64 -3.41
C ILE A 29 -15.71 -3.32 -4.36
N ALA A 30 -16.42 -2.24 -4.11
CA ALA A 30 -17.42 -1.75 -5.05
C ALA A 30 -16.64 -1.44 -6.33
N LEU A 31 -16.85 -2.25 -7.37
CA LEU A 31 -16.12 -2.11 -8.62
C LEU A 31 -16.47 -0.81 -9.35
N ASP A 32 -17.59 -0.18 -8.98
CA ASP A 32 -18.06 1.10 -9.50
C ASP A 32 -17.70 2.30 -8.59
N ASP A 33 -16.64 2.19 -7.77
CA ASP A 33 -16.21 3.30 -6.93
C ASP A 33 -15.41 4.32 -7.74
N VAL A 34 -16.12 5.36 -8.19
CA VAL A 34 -15.50 6.58 -8.71
C VAL A 34 -14.82 7.33 -7.56
N MET A 35 -13.51 7.56 -7.67
CA MET A 35 -12.73 8.30 -6.68
C MET A 35 -12.11 9.56 -7.28
N ASN A 36 -12.26 10.69 -6.58
CA ASN A 36 -11.53 11.91 -6.90
C ASN A 36 -10.22 11.95 -6.11
N LEU A 37 -9.10 12.09 -6.82
CA LEU A 37 -7.75 12.14 -6.26
C LEU A 37 -7.06 13.44 -6.69
N VAL A 38 -6.18 13.96 -5.82
CA VAL A 38 -5.27 15.06 -6.17
C VAL A 38 -3.84 14.61 -5.94
N VAL A 39 -3.01 14.69 -6.98
CA VAL A 39 -1.57 14.44 -6.89
C VAL A 39 -0.85 15.77 -6.79
N PHE A 40 -0.11 15.97 -5.70
CA PHE A 40 0.69 17.18 -5.51
C PHE A 40 2.11 16.99 -6.03
N LEU A 41 2.55 17.95 -6.85
CA LEU A 41 3.93 18.09 -7.28
C LEU A 41 4.77 18.79 -6.20
N ARG A 42 6.09 18.82 -6.40
CA ARG A 42 7.05 19.41 -5.45
C ARG A 42 6.83 20.90 -5.20
N ASP A 43 6.35 21.62 -6.21
CA ASP A 43 6.01 23.04 -6.15
C ASP A 43 4.64 23.31 -5.49
N ARG A 44 3.99 22.25 -4.98
CA ARG A 44 2.65 22.25 -4.39
C ARG A 44 1.51 22.45 -5.39
N THR A 45 1.80 22.41 -6.69
CA THR A 45 0.77 22.36 -7.72
C THR A 45 0.03 21.01 -7.63
N GLY A 46 -1.31 21.04 -7.66
CA GLY A 46 -2.15 19.85 -7.60
C GLY A 46 -2.74 19.49 -8.96
N ILE A 47 -2.60 18.23 -9.36
CA ILE A 47 -3.25 17.67 -10.55
C ILE A 47 -4.46 16.86 -10.08
N HIS A 48 -5.65 17.21 -10.58
CA HIS A 48 -6.91 16.57 -10.20
C HIS A 48 -7.24 15.42 -11.15
N PHE A 49 -7.53 14.25 -10.59
CA PHE A 49 -7.96 13.07 -11.33
C PHE A 49 -9.31 12.59 -10.81
N THR A 50 -10.17 12.16 -11.73
CA THR A 50 -11.36 11.36 -11.43
C THR A 50 -11.09 9.95 -11.94
N LEU A 51 -10.98 8.99 -11.03
CA LEU A 51 -10.71 7.59 -11.32
C LEU A 51 -12.04 6.84 -11.30
N GLU A 52 -12.42 6.24 -12.41
CA GLU A 52 -13.68 5.48 -12.52
C GLU A 52 -13.54 4.07 -11.88
N ASP A 53 -12.36 3.45 -12.00
CA ASP A 53 -12.01 2.15 -11.43
C ASP A 53 -10.95 2.29 -10.32
N ALA A 54 -11.21 3.14 -9.33
CA ALA A 54 -10.21 3.53 -8.34
C ALA A 54 -9.52 2.35 -7.61
N PRO A 55 -10.24 1.28 -7.20
CA PRO A 55 -9.62 0.15 -6.50
C PRO A 55 -8.68 -0.69 -7.37
N LEU A 56 -8.86 -0.67 -8.69
CA LEU A 56 -8.05 -1.41 -9.66
C LEU A 56 -6.87 -0.57 -10.18
N THR A 57 -6.91 0.73 -9.95
CA THR A 57 -5.90 1.67 -10.45
C THR A 57 -4.57 1.46 -9.73
N ARG A 58 -3.53 1.11 -10.50
CA ARG A 58 -2.17 0.93 -9.99
C ARG A 58 -1.42 2.26 -9.89
N CYS A 59 -0.48 2.36 -8.95
CA CYS A 59 0.39 3.53 -8.81
C CYS A 59 1.18 3.83 -10.10
N ASP A 60 1.65 2.80 -10.80
CA ASP A 60 2.38 2.95 -12.06
C ASP A 60 1.52 3.68 -13.12
N SER A 61 0.25 3.32 -13.22
CA SER A 61 -0.73 3.98 -14.10
C SER A 61 -0.94 5.45 -13.70
N LEU A 62 -1.02 5.76 -12.41
CA LEU A 62 -1.12 7.14 -11.93
C LEU A 62 0.12 7.97 -12.26
N VAL A 63 1.32 7.40 -12.16
CA VAL A 63 2.56 8.07 -12.58
C VAL A 63 2.49 8.40 -14.07
N HIS A 64 2.07 7.46 -14.91
CA HIS A 64 1.92 7.72 -16.34
C HIS A 64 0.91 8.83 -16.66
N LEU A 65 -0.24 8.86 -15.95
CA LEU A 65 -1.24 9.93 -16.12
C LEU A 65 -0.66 11.31 -15.74
N VAL A 66 0.11 11.37 -14.66
CA VAL A 66 0.80 12.62 -14.24
C VAL A 66 1.82 13.06 -15.28
N LEU A 67 2.61 12.13 -15.84
CA LEU A 67 3.58 12.45 -16.89
C LEU A 67 2.89 12.98 -18.15
N GLN A 68 1.78 12.36 -18.55
CA GLN A 68 1.00 12.80 -19.71
C GLN A 68 0.47 14.22 -19.51
N GLU A 69 -0.11 14.52 -18.34
CA GLU A 69 -0.58 15.87 -18.00
C GLU A 69 0.54 16.92 -17.99
N GLN A 70 1.74 16.53 -17.54
CA GLN A 70 2.92 17.40 -17.55
C GLN A 70 3.65 17.46 -18.90
N SER A 71 3.13 16.77 -19.93
CA SER A 71 3.78 16.66 -21.25
C SER A 71 5.22 16.12 -21.17
N LEU A 72 5.46 15.19 -20.25
CA LEU A 72 6.76 14.56 -20.03
C LEU A 72 6.90 13.26 -20.83
N PRO A 73 8.13 12.91 -21.25
CA PRO A 73 8.40 11.66 -21.94
C PRO A 73 8.13 10.44 -21.05
N ILE A 74 7.69 9.33 -21.64
CA ILE A 74 7.32 8.12 -20.90
C ILE A 74 8.52 7.48 -20.19
N GLU A 75 9.72 7.66 -20.76
CA GLU A 75 11.00 7.21 -20.21
C GLU A 75 11.28 7.85 -18.84
N ALA A 76 10.67 9.00 -18.54
CA ALA A 76 10.80 9.64 -17.24
C ALA A 76 10.08 8.87 -16.11
N ALA A 77 9.22 7.89 -16.42
CA ALA A 77 8.51 7.11 -15.40
C ALA A 77 9.45 6.40 -14.43
N GLU A 78 10.65 6.02 -14.87
CA GLU A 78 11.66 5.40 -14.00
C GLU A 78 12.34 6.39 -13.05
N ALA A 79 12.24 7.70 -13.33
CA ALA A 79 12.84 8.77 -12.53
C ALA A 79 11.86 9.36 -11.50
N PHE A 80 10.56 9.04 -11.60
CA PHE A 80 9.51 9.57 -10.72
C PHE A 80 8.83 8.47 -9.92
N CYS A 81 8.37 8.83 -8.73
CA CYS A 81 7.56 7.93 -7.89
C CYS A 81 6.54 8.71 -7.07
N LEU A 82 5.47 8.03 -6.67
CA LEU A 82 4.41 8.61 -5.83
C LEU A 82 4.72 8.35 -4.35
N TRP A 83 4.54 9.38 -3.54
CA TRP A 83 4.78 9.33 -2.11
C TRP A 83 3.47 9.60 -1.37
N LEU A 84 3.13 8.72 -0.43
CA LEU A 84 2.05 8.98 0.50
C LEU A 84 2.59 9.87 1.63
N ILE A 85 2.15 11.13 1.66
CA ILE A 85 2.50 12.07 2.72
C ILE A 85 1.30 12.19 3.66
N SER A 86 1.49 11.85 4.93
CA SER A 86 0.51 12.09 5.98
C SER A 86 1.14 12.88 7.13
N PRO A 87 0.48 13.95 7.62
CA PRO A 87 0.93 14.68 8.81
C PRO A 87 1.07 13.82 10.07
N ILE A 88 0.45 12.64 10.08
CA ILE A 88 0.40 11.73 11.23
C ILE A 88 1.53 10.70 11.16
N LEU A 89 1.89 10.25 9.96
CA LEU A 89 2.97 9.27 9.75
C LEU A 89 4.34 9.76 10.24
N GLY A 90 4.57 11.08 10.29
CA GLY A 90 5.87 11.65 10.71
C GLY A 90 6.06 11.88 12.21
N LYS A 91 4.99 11.84 13.03
CA LYS A 91 5.09 12.22 14.45
C LYS A 91 5.60 11.09 15.34
N GLU A 92 5.28 9.85 15.02
CA GLU A 92 5.63 8.70 15.86
C GLU A 92 7.01 8.14 15.51
N PHE A 93 7.49 8.33 14.28
CA PHE A 93 8.79 7.82 13.84
C PHE A 93 9.99 8.61 14.41
N LEU A 94 9.77 9.83 14.91
CA LEU A 94 10.81 10.69 15.49
C LEU A 94 10.95 10.56 17.01
N GLN A 95 10.08 9.80 17.69
CA GLN A 95 10.14 9.63 19.15
C GLN A 95 10.80 8.32 19.58
N SER A 96 11.17 7.45 18.64
CA SER A 96 11.75 6.12 18.93
C SER A 96 13.24 6.00 18.56
N GLN A 97 13.97 7.11 18.43
CA GLN A 97 15.44 7.14 18.22
C GLN A 97 16.12 7.81 19.41
#